data_AF-A0A2N3AAL5-F1
#
_entry.id   AF-A0A2N3AAL5-F1
#
_cell.length_a   1.000
_cell.length_b   1.000
_cell.length_c   1.000
_cell.angle_alpha   90.00
_cell.angle_beta   90.00
_cell.angle_gamma   90.00
#
_symmetry.space_group_name_H-M   'P 1'
#
loop_
_entity.id
_entity.type
_entity.pdbx_description
1 polymer ?
#
loop_
_entity_poly.entity_id
_entity_poly.type
_entity_poly.pdbx_seq_one_letter_code
_entity_poly.pdbx_strand_id
1 'polypeptide(L)'
;MKPKIYSLMMLALFSGLLLSCGQNQKANSDNQRNLKIETVSKAPTVYNIEGEDIVIRVGPGEDSDKLVNKKATEALGETQYAQVDYSVKVIIEATDGDWSKIKVVEPDWLSTSHVGWIPTKNIIMDKKNENKELEKLDPNSYEILKTEHNAAVENFHVLIKFSDFDKDMIFDFVKKFRNENCTRNCNVLVYDTKSILPLIDKYPLQGKEYIQLADHFVAMSTFDAPNLKSWYPYQDFQYKDYGGKNWKKETIK
;
A
#
# COMPACT_ATOMS: atom_id res chain seq x y z
N MET A 1 -13.69 -26.38 32.77
CA MET A 1 -12.85 -27.60 32.81
C MET A 1 -13.76 -28.82 32.67
N LYS A 2 -13.80 -29.42 31.46
CA LYS A 2 -14.37 -30.72 31.12
C LYS A 2 -13.56 -31.24 29.93
N PRO A 3 -12.88 -32.40 30.01
CA PRO A 3 -12.27 -33.03 28.86
C PRO A 3 -13.19 -34.13 28.31
N LYS A 4 -13.25 -34.31 27.00
CA LYS A 4 -13.64 -35.59 26.40
C LYS A 4 -12.80 -35.87 25.15
N ILE A 5 -12.03 -36.94 25.30
CA ILE A 5 -11.35 -37.76 24.29
C ILE A 5 -12.40 -38.53 23.46
N TYR A 6 -11.97 -39.18 22.38
CA TYR A 6 -12.55 -40.26 21.54
C TYR A 6 -12.66 -39.82 20.07
N SER A 7 -12.32 -40.59 19.05
CA SER A 7 -11.70 -41.91 18.93
C SER A 7 -11.26 -42.07 17.48
N LEU A 8 -10.14 -42.76 17.30
CA LEU A 8 -9.62 -43.31 16.06
C LEU A 8 -10.60 -44.36 15.49
N MET A 9 -10.87 -44.34 14.18
CA MET A 9 -11.26 -45.55 13.45
C MET A 9 -10.79 -45.47 11.99
N MET A 10 -9.78 -46.28 11.70
CA MET A 10 -9.33 -46.73 10.38
C MET A 10 -10.34 -47.77 9.85
N LEU A 11 -10.71 -47.68 8.57
CA LEU A 11 -11.12 -48.85 7.81
C LEU A 11 -10.55 -48.76 6.39
N ALA A 12 -9.83 -49.81 6.01
CA ALA A 12 -9.09 -49.93 4.78
C ALA A 12 -9.75 -50.94 3.82
N LEU A 13 -9.51 -50.70 2.52
CA LEU A 13 -9.35 -51.66 1.42
C LEU A 13 -10.58 -52.47 0.93
N PHE A 14 -10.86 -52.36 -0.37
CA PHE A 14 -10.87 -53.53 -1.26
C PHE A 14 -10.61 -53.13 -2.73
N SER A 15 -9.90 -54.01 -3.43
CA SER A 15 -9.10 -53.82 -4.65
C SER A 15 -9.60 -54.66 -5.84
N GLY A 16 -9.36 -54.16 -7.07
CA GLY A 16 -9.24 -54.94 -8.33
C GLY A 16 -10.58 -55.37 -8.97
N LEU A 17 -10.72 -55.58 -10.29
CA LEU A 17 -9.79 -56.00 -11.33
C LEU A 17 -10.32 -55.68 -12.76
N LEU A 18 -9.48 -55.96 -13.76
CA LEU A 18 -9.48 -55.55 -15.18
C LEU A 18 -10.28 -56.44 -16.16
N LEU A 19 -10.34 -55.95 -17.41
CA LEU A 19 -10.44 -56.59 -18.75
C LEU A 19 -11.85 -56.80 -19.37
N SER A 20 -12.12 -56.22 -20.56
CA SER A 20 -11.77 -56.86 -21.85
C SER A 20 -12.41 -56.18 -23.10
N CYS A 21 -11.56 -56.03 -24.13
CA CYS A 21 -11.65 -55.93 -25.61
C CYS A 21 -12.97 -55.76 -26.41
N GLY A 22 -12.85 -55.01 -27.54
CA GLY A 22 -13.78 -55.09 -28.68
C GLY A 22 -13.49 -54.21 -29.92
N GLN A 23 -12.51 -54.63 -30.75
CA GLN A 23 -12.30 -54.48 -32.22
C GLN A 23 -12.48 -53.16 -33.04
N ASN A 24 -11.44 -52.96 -33.87
CA ASN A 24 -11.25 -52.05 -35.01
C ASN A 24 -12.34 -52.10 -36.12
N GLN A 25 -12.66 -50.93 -36.69
CA GLN A 25 -12.95 -50.76 -38.13
C GLN A 25 -12.30 -49.47 -38.68
N LYS A 26 -12.04 -49.52 -40.00
CA LYS A 26 -11.07 -48.77 -40.79
C LYS A 26 -11.37 -47.28 -41.01
N ALA A 27 -10.28 -46.55 -41.32
CA ALA A 27 -10.19 -45.17 -41.77
C ALA A 27 -11.08 -44.81 -42.98
N ASN A 28 -11.68 -43.61 -42.98
CA ASN A 28 -11.31 -42.56 -43.94
C ASN A 28 -11.93 -41.18 -43.60
N SER A 29 -11.12 -40.17 -43.90
CA SER A 29 -11.36 -38.76 -44.22
C SER A 29 -12.09 -37.78 -43.28
N ASP A 30 -11.46 -36.61 -43.22
CA ASP A 30 -12.02 -35.27 -43.06
C ASP A 30 -12.07 -34.62 -41.67
N ASN A 31 -10.98 -33.88 -41.45
CA ASN A 31 -11.03 -32.45 -41.11
C ASN A 31 -11.35 -32.09 -39.66
N GLN A 32 -10.47 -32.50 -38.73
CA GLN A 32 -10.38 -31.84 -37.43
C GLN A 32 -9.44 -30.63 -37.52
N ARG A 33 -10.03 -29.45 -37.73
CA ARG A 33 -9.39 -28.18 -37.35
C ARG A 33 -9.08 -28.22 -35.85
N ASN A 34 -7.80 -28.26 -35.56
CA ASN A 34 -7.19 -28.11 -34.26
C ASN A 34 -7.55 -26.72 -33.70
N LEU A 35 -8.56 -26.62 -32.83
CA LEU A 35 -8.76 -25.45 -32.00
C LEU A 35 -8.04 -25.68 -30.68
N LYS A 36 -6.74 -25.36 -30.67
CA LYS A 36 -6.05 -24.99 -29.43
C LYS A 36 -6.66 -23.67 -28.96
N ILE A 37 -7.60 -23.76 -28.02
CA ILE A 37 -7.94 -22.61 -27.18
C ILE A 37 -6.75 -22.44 -26.23
N GLU A 38 -5.80 -21.59 -26.61
CA GLU A 38 -4.80 -21.09 -25.68
C GLU A 38 -5.52 -20.13 -24.73
N THR A 39 -5.87 -20.63 -23.54
CA THR A 39 -6.32 -19.82 -22.43
C THR A 39 -5.14 -18.98 -21.95
N VAL A 40 -4.93 -17.82 -22.57
CA VAL A 40 -4.06 -16.79 -22.03
C VAL A 40 -4.80 -16.12 -20.88
N SER A 41 -4.79 -16.79 -19.72
CA SER A 41 -5.21 -16.18 -18.45
C SER A 41 -4.17 -15.12 -18.10
N LYS A 42 -4.35 -13.89 -18.58
CA LYS A 42 -3.57 -12.74 -18.13
C LYS A 42 -3.74 -12.65 -16.61
N ALA A 43 -2.63 -12.71 -15.87
CA ALA A 43 -2.66 -12.53 -14.43
C ALA A 43 -3.35 -11.19 -14.09
N PRO A 44 -4.15 -11.14 -13.00
CA PRO A 44 -4.84 -9.92 -12.63
C PRO A 44 -3.83 -8.81 -12.32
N THR A 45 -4.11 -7.60 -12.79
CA THR A 45 -3.29 -6.42 -12.48
C THR A 45 -3.48 -6.05 -11.01
N VAL A 46 -2.37 -5.85 -10.31
CA VAL A 46 -2.32 -5.47 -8.89
C VAL A 46 -2.11 -3.97 -8.80
N TYR A 47 -2.91 -3.30 -7.97
CA TYR A 47 -2.93 -1.85 -7.79
C TYR A 47 -2.57 -1.46 -6.35
N ASN A 48 -1.97 -0.28 -6.21
CA ASN A 48 -1.76 0.35 -4.91
C ASN A 48 -2.97 1.22 -4.52
N ILE A 49 -3.10 1.52 -3.23
CA ILE A 49 -4.12 2.42 -2.70
C ILE A 49 -3.51 3.79 -2.38
N GLU A 50 -4.27 4.84 -2.65
CA GLU A 50 -3.99 6.22 -2.25
C GLU A 50 -4.96 6.65 -1.14
N GLY A 51 -4.42 6.92 0.05
CA GLY A 51 -5.17 7.40 1.20
C GLY A 51 -5.02 6.54 2.45
N GLU A 52 -5.72 6.94 3.50
CA GLU A 52 -5.76 6.31 4.83
C GLU A 52 -7.23 6.12 5.23
N ASP A 53 -7.51 5.14 6.10
CA ASP A 53 -8.83 4.88 6.70
C ASP A 53 -9.99 4.76 5.69
N ILE A 54 -9.72 4.21 4.50
CA ILE A 54 -10.71 4.09 3.43
C ILE A 54 -11.65 2.93 3.77
N VAL A 55 -12.88 3.27 4.16
CA VAL A 55 -13.91 2.30 4.52
C VAL A 55 -14.33 1.47 3.30
N ILE A 56 -14.27 0.14 3.44
CA ILE A 56 -14.81 -0.79 2.45
C ILE A 56 -16.33 -0.89 2.63
N ARG A 57 -17.07 -0.86 1.53
CA ARG A 57 -18.54 -0.97 1.52
C ARG A 57 -19.04 -2.26 0.86
N VAL A 58 -20.26 -2.65 1.21
CA VAL A 58 -20.89 -3.87 0.65
C VAL A 58 -21.32 -3.66 -0.81
N GLY A 59 -21.67 -2.43 -1.18
CA GLY A 59 -22.05 -1.99 -2.52
C GLY A 59 -21.42 -0.65 -2.91
N PRO A 60 -21.58 -0.23 -4.18
CA PRO A 60 -21.12 1.07 -4.64
C PRO A 60 -21.95 2.20 -4.00
N GLY A 61 -21.32 3.34 -3.74
CA GLY A 61 -21.99 4.54 -3.22
C GLY A 61 -21.78 4.79 -1.72
N GLU A 62 -21.90 6.06 -1.32
CA GLU A 62 -21.73 6.48 0.08
C GLU A 62 -22.87 6.03 1.00
N ASP A 63 -24.04 5.76 0.43
CA ASP A 63 -25.22 5.26 1.15
C ASP A 63 -25.19 3.74 1.36
N SER A 64 -24.24 3.03 0.73
CA SER A 64 -24.11 1.59 0.91
C SER A 64 -23.53 1.25 2.29
N ASP A 65 -24.04 0.18 2.90
CA ASP A 65 -23.56 -0.31 4.19
C ASP A 65 -22.04 -0.52 4.20
N LYS A 66 -21.43 -0.21 5.34
CA LYS A 66 -20.02 -0.49 5.60
C LYS A 66 -19.81 -1.99 5.78
N LEU A 67 -18.72 -2.50 5.20
CA LEU A 67 -18.35 -3.90 5.37
C LEU A 67 -17.89 -4.16 6.80
N VAL A 68 -18.53 -5.10 7.50
CA VAL A 68 -18.16 -5.47 8.87
C VAL A 68 -16.92 -6.35 8.88
N ASN A 69 -15.91 -5.97 9.67
CA ASN A 69 -14.76 -6.80 9.98
C ASN A 69 -15.12 -7.78 11.11
N LYS A 70 -15.65 -8.95 10.73
CA LYS A 70 -16.13 -9.98 11.68
C LYS A 70 -15.06 -10.38 12.69
N LYS A 71 -13.83 -10.63 12.25
CA LYS A 71 -12.72 -11.05 13.13
C LYS A 71 -12.41 -10.00 14.19
N ALA A 72 -12.29 -8.73 13.77
CA ALA A 72 -12.02 -7.64 14.72
C ALA A 72 -13.23 -7.39 15.65
N THR A 73 -14.45 -7.50 15.13
CA THR A 73 -15.69 -7.35 15.91
C THR A 73 -15.77 -8.42 17.01
N GLU A 74 -15.50 -9.67 16.67
CA GLU A 74 -15.47 -10.78 17.62
C GLU A 74 -14.36 -10.62 18.68
N ALA A 75 -13.18 -10.13 18.28
CA ALA A 75 -12.05 -9.95 19.18
C ALA A 75 -12.21 -8.77 20.14
N LEU A 76 -12.82 -7.66 19.68
CA LEU A 76 -12.94 -6.42 20.45
C LEU A 76 -14.30 -6.27 21.17
N GLY A 77 -15.30 -7.07 20.80
CA GLY A 77 -16.63 -7.04 21.42
C GLY A 77 -17.49 -5.85 20.99
N GLU A 78 -17.06 -5.09 19.98
CA GLU A 78 -17.77 -3.95 19.41
C GLU A 78 -17.71 -4.02 17.88
N THR A 79 -18.69 -3.44 17.18
CA THR A 79 -18.73 -3.50 15.71
C THR A 79 -17.55 -2.75 15.10
N GLN A 80 -16.70 -3.49 14.39
CA GLN A 80 -15.57 -2.98 13.65
C GLN A 80 -15.84 -3.07 12.15
N TYR A 81 -15.44 -2.04 11.41
CA TYR A 81 -15.62 -1.99 9.95
C TYR A 81 -14.28 -2.22 9.24
N ALA A 82 -14.34 -2.89 8.09
CA ALA A 82 -13.17 -3.12 7.27
C ALA A 82 -12.74 -1.82 6.58
N GLN A 83 -11.43 -1.58 6.56
CA GLN A 83 -10.82 -0.39 5.97
C GLN A 83 -9.55 -0.80 5.24
N VAL A 84 -9.14 0.00 4.27
CA VAL A 84 -7.86 -0.11 3.58
C VAL A 84 -7.12 1.22 3.60
N ASP A 85 -5.81 1.15 3.46
CA ASP A 85 -4.92 2.30 3.34
C ASP A 85 -3.82 1.99 2.31
N TYR A 86 -2.86 2.90 2.17
CA TYR A 86 -1.73 2.78 1.26
C TYR A 86 -0.85 1.52 1.46
N SER A 87 -0.99 0.80 2.57
CA SER A 87 -0.17 -0.38 2.90
C SER A 87 -0.63 -1.65 2.19
N VAL A 88 -1.83 -1.66 1.61
CA VAL A 88 -2.38 -2.83 0.93
C VAL A 88 -2.21 -2.75 -0.58
N LYS A 89 -2.16 -3.93 -1.21
CA LYS A 89 -2.33 -4.07 -2.66
C LYS A 89 -3.62 -4.77 -2.97
N VAL A 90 -4.27 -4.36 -4.05
CA VAL A 90 -5.60 -4.83 -4.42
C VAL A 90 -5.66 -5.25 -5.87
N ILE A 91 -6.62 -6.11 -6.20
CA ILE A 91 -7.11 -6.30 -7.56
C ILE A 91 -8.51 -5.70 -7.68
N ILE A 92 -8.89 -5.27 -8.88
CA ILE A 92 -10.24 -4.78 -9.17
C ILE A 92 -11.07 -5.93 -9.73
N GLU A 93 -12.16 -6.27 -9.06
CA GLU A 93 -13.11 -7.32 -9.48
C GLU A 93 -14.27 -6.75 -10.31
N ALA A 94 -14.68 -5.51 -10.07
CA ALA A 94 -15.75 -4.82 -10.80
C ALA A 94 -15.64 -3.29 -10.65
N THR A 95 -16.33 -2.56 -11.52
CA THR A 95 -16.45 -1.08 -11.46
C THR A 95 -17.89 -0.68 -11.69
N ASP A 96 -18.38 0.32 -10.96
CA ASP A 96 -19.71 0.91 -11.11
C ASP A 96 -19.63 2.41 -10.80
N GLY A 97 -19.73 3.24 -11.85
CA GLY A 97 -19.50 4.67 -11.76
C GLY A 97 -18.14 5.02 -11.14
N ASP A 98 -18.15 5.85 -10.10
CA ASP A 98 -16.96 6.30 -9.37
C ASP A 98 -16.48 5.29 -8.31
N TRP A 99 -16.98 4.06 -8.33
CA TRP A 99 -16.67 3.01 -7.36
C TRP A 99 -16.05 1.79 -8.02
N SER A 100 -15.12 1.17 -7.31
CA SER A 100 -14.46 -0.07 -7.71
C SER A 100 -14.60 -1.11 -6.61
N LYS A 101 -15.04 -2.30 -6.99
CA LYS A 101 -15.01 -3.47 -6.12
C LYS A 101 -13.59 -4.02 -6.10
N ILE A 102 -12.95 -3.96 -4.95
CA ILE A 102 -11.59 -4.42 -4.73
C ILE A 102 -11.57 -5.73 -3.95
N LYS A 103 -10.50 -6.48 -4.14
CA LYS A 103 -10.07 -7.55 -3.26
C LYS A 103 -8.62 -7.30 -2.87
N VAL A 104 -8.36 -7.23 -1.56
CA VAL A 104 -6.98 -7.17 -1.06
C VAL A 104 -6.25 -8.46 -1.43
N VAL A 105 -5.03 -8.32 -1.94
CA VAL A 105 -4.14 -9.44 -2.28
C VAL A 105 -2.84 -9.41 -1.48
N GLU A 106 -2.44 -8.23 -0.99
CA GLU A 106 -1.35 -8.09 -0.02
C GLU A 106 -1.78 -7.11 1.09
N PRO A 107 -1.58 -7.45 2.37
CA PRO A 107 -1.13 -8.76 2.86
C PRO A 107 -2.21 -9.85 2.71
N ASP A 108 -1.77 -11.11 2.59
CA ASP A 108 -2.63 -12.25 2.27
C ASP A 108 -3.70 -12.54 3.33
N TRP A 109 -3.42 -12.26 4.60
CA TRP A 109 -4.34 -12.47 5.72
C TRP A 109 -5.60 -11.59 5.66
N LEU A 110 -5.60 -10.53 4.85
CA LEU A 110 -6.77 -9.69 4.58
C LEU A 110 -7.57 -10.14 3.35
N SER A 111 -7.02 -11.02 2.51
CA SER A 111 -7.58 -11.32 1.18
C SER A 111 -8.97 -11.95 1.16
N THR A 112 -9.39 -12.55 2.28
CA THR A 112 -10.71 -13.17 2.43
C THR A 112 -11.74 -12.27 3.09
N SER A 113 -11.30 -11.26 3.84
CA SER A 113 -12.18 -10.37 4.63
C SER A 113 -12.31 -8.98 4.03
N HIS A 114 -11.34 -8.52 3.24
CA HIS A 114 -11.31 -7.17 2.67
C HIS A 114 -11.65 -7.24 1.18
N VAL A 115 -12.92 -7.57 0.92
CA VAL A 115 -13.52 -7.63 -0.42
C VAL A 115 -14.79 -6.79 -0.42
N GLY A 116 -14.82 -5.73 -1.23
CA GLY A 116 -15.95 -4.81 -1.28
C GLY A 116 -15.62 -3.57 -2.08
N TRP A 117 -16.43 -2.52 -1.94
CA TRP A 117 -16.38 -1.33 -2.78
C TRP A 117 -15.68 -0.18 -2.08
N ILE A 118 -14.81 0.50 -2.83
CA ILE A 118 -14.18 1.77 -2.43
C ILE A 118 -14.30 2.79 -3.57
N PRO A 119 -14.15 4.10 -3.30
CA PRO A 119 -14.08 5.10 -4.36
C PRO A 119 -12.90 4.84 -5.28
N THR A 120 -13.13 4.83 -6.59
CA THR A 120 -12.11 4.57 -7.62
C THR A 120 -10.94 5.57 -7.54
N LYS A 121 -11.20 6.81 -7.10
CA LYS A 121 -10.17 7.85 -6.88
C LYS A 121 -9.08 7.44 -5.89
N ASN A 122 -9.35 6.46 -5.03
CA ASN A 122 -8.39 5.95 -4.03
C ASN A 122 -7.54 4.80 -4.57
N ILE A 123 -7.70 4.41 -5.83
CA ILE A 123 -6.87 3.38 -6.45
C ILE A 123 -5.88 4.07 -7.38
N ILE A 124 -4.59 3.78 -7.18
CA ILE A 124 -3.54 4.22 -8.09
C ILE A 124 -3.62 3.35 -9.34
N MET A 125 -4.57 3.69 -10.21
CA MET A 125 -4.61 3.18 -11.56
C MET A 125 -3.44 3.82 -12.29
N ASP A 126 -2.52 3.01 -12.81
CA ASP A 126 -1.60 3.46 -13.84
C ASP A 126 -2.46 3.92 -15.02
N LYS A 127 -2.89 5.18 -15.00
CA LYS A 127 -3.23 5.89 -16.22
C LYS A 127 -1.99 5.68 -17.08
N LYS A 128 -2.19 5.24 -18.32
CA LYS A 128 -1.14 5.29 -19.34
C LYS A 128 -0.58 6.72 -19.41
N ASN A 129 0.35 7.04 -18.53
CA ASN A 129 1.37 8.03 -18.75
C ASN A 129 2.52 7.21 -19.32
N GLU A 130 2.33 6.91 -20.61
CA GLU A 130 3.36 6.47 -21.52
C GLU A 130 4.61 7.30 -21.24
N ASN A 131 5.70 6.65 -20.82
CA ASN A 131 7.07 7.09 -21.03
C ASN A 131 7.33 8.60 -20.93
N LYS A 132 6.82 9.30 -19.90
CA LYS A 132 7.51 10.50 -19.46
C LYS A 132 8.69 9.96 -18.68
N GLU A 133 9.87 9.88 -19.32
CA GLU A 133 11.12 9.83 -18.57
C GLU A 133 10.94 10.80 -17.40
N LEU A 134 10.99 10.29 -16.17
CA LEU A 134 10.93 11.15 -15.01
C LEU A 134 12.05 12.16 -15.21
N GLU A 135 11.67 13.40 -15.56
CA GLU A 135 12.64 14.47 -15.77
C GLU A 135 13.57 14.45 -14.57
N LYS A 136 14.87 14.33 -14.86
CA LYS A 136 15.89 14.25 -13.82
C LYS A 136 15.69 15.41 -12.85
N LEU A 137 15.85 15.15 -11.56
CA LEU A 137 15.89 16.19 -10.57
C LEU A 137 17.00 17.18 -10.95
N ASP A 138 16.68 18.48 -10.90
CA ASP A 138 17.71 19.51 -10.94
C ASP A 138 18.61 19.29 -9.71
N PRO A 139 19.91 18.99 -9.87
CA PRO A 139 20.81 18.77 -8.75
C PRO A 139 20.94 19.99 -7.82
N ASN A 140 20.59 21.19 -8.32
CA ASN A 140 20.59 22.41 -7.52
C ASN A 140 19.29 22.62 -6.72
N SER A 141 18.25 21.83 -6.96
CA SER A 141 16.96 21.92 -6.27
C SER A 141 16.95 21.26 -4.88
N TYR A 142 17.98 20.47 -4.56
CA TYR A 142 18.10 19.78 -3.28
C TYR A 142 19.55 19.63 -2.81
N GLU A 143 19.73 19.11 -1.60
CA GLU A 143 21.01 18.69 -1.03
C GLU A 143 20.77 17.48 -0.13
N ILE A 144 21.58 16.43 -0.27
CA ILE A 144 21.58 15.31 0.67
C ILE A 144 22.40 15.75 1.88
N LEU A 145 21.72 16.00 2.99
CA LEU A 145 22.32 16.45 4.25
C LEU A 145 23.07 15.33 4.96
N LYS A 146 22.48 14.12 4.94
CA LYS A 146 23.00 12.95 5.60
C LYS A 146 22.48 11.70 4.90
N THR A 147 23.34 10.69 4.81
CA THR A 147 22.94 9.35 4.39
C THR A 147 23.39 8.34 5.43
N GLU A 148 22.50 7.41 5.77
CA GLU A 148 22.82 6.25 6.59
C GLU A 148 22.55 4.99 5.77
N HIS A 149 23.55 4.13 5.65
CA HIS A 149 23.40 2.86 4.97
C HIS A 149 23.48 1.73 5.99
N ASN A 150 22.41 0.95 6.12
CA ASN A 150 22.47 -0.36 6.77
C ASN A 150 22.23 -1.47 5.74
N ALA A 151 22.31 -2.73 6.18
CA ALA A 151 22.19 -3.86 5.27
C ALA A 151 20.84 -3.91 4.54
N ALA A 152 19.75 -3.51 5.21
CA ALA A 152 18.38 -3.64 4.71
C ALA A 152 17.83 -2.35 4.10
N VAL A 153 18.19 -1.18 4.64
CA VAL A 153 17.56 0.10 4.35
C VAL A 153 18.60 1.23 4.29
N GLU A 154 18.41 2.16 3.35
CA GLU A 154 19.12 3.43 3.27
C GLU A 154 18.25 4.57 3.83
N ASN A 155 18.77 5.40 4.73
CA ASN A 155 18.08 6.61 5.17
C ASN A 155 18.72 7.83 4.50
N PHE A 156 17.94 8.58 3.73
CA PHE A 156 18.35 9.84 3.13
C PHE A 156 17.69 11.00 3.87
N HIS A 157 18.48 11.92 4.39
CA HIS A 157 18.03 13.21 4.91
C HIS A 157 18.28 14.26 3.85
N VAL A 158 17.22 14.85 3.32
CA VAL A 158 17.26 15.66 2.10
C VAL A 158 16.72 17.05 2.40
N LEU A 159 17.51 18.07 2.09
CA LEU A 159 17.09 19.46 2.08
C LEU A 159 16.55 19.82 0.70
N ILE A 160 15.33 20.35 0.63
CA ILE A 160 14.84 21.04 -0.58
C ILE A 160 15.26 22.50 -0.57
N LYS A 161 15.53 23.07 -1.75
CA LYS A 161 15.99 24.46 -1.91
C LYS A 161 14.96 25.39 -2.54
N PHE A 162 13.84 24.86 -3.01
CA PHE A 162 12.69 25.65 -3.48
C PHE A 162 11.81 26.05 -2.29
N SER A 163 11.29 27.29 -2.31
CA SER A 163 10.51 27.87 -1.20
C SER A 163 9.01 27.61 -1.30
N ASP A 164 8.48 27.54 -2.53
CA ASP A 164 7.06 27.30 -2.77
C ASP A 164 6.86 25.84 -3.15
N PHE A 165 6.10 25.13 -2.33
CA PHE A 165 5.78 23.73 -2.56
C PHE A 165 4.49 23.34 -1.87
N ASP A 166 3.81 22.37 -2.47
CA ASP A 166 2.67 21.70 -1.88
C ASP A 166 2.97 20.21 -1.67
N LYS A 167 1.97 19.52 -1.12
CA LYS A 167 2.04 18.10 -0.79
C LYS A 167 2.28 17.21 -2.02
N ASP A 168 1.72 17.56 -3.17
CA ASP A 168 1.86 16.78 -4.41
C ASP A 168 3.22 17.01 -5.05
N MET A 169 3.71 18.26 -5.07
CA MET A 169 5.06 18.60 -5.52
C MET A 169 6.14 17.87 -4.73
N ILE A 170 6.02 17.81 -3.40
CA ILE A 170 6.97 17.08 -2.55
C ILE A 170 6.89 15.57 -2.79
N PHE A 171 5.68 15.03 -2.98
CA PHE A 171 5.52 13.62 -3.29
C PHE A 171 6.18 13.24 -4.62
N ASP A 172 6.00 14.06 -5.66
CA ASP A 172 6.64 13.85 -6.95
C ASP A 172 8.16 14.02 -6.88
N PHE A 173 8.66 14.98 -6.09
CA PHE A 173 10.08 15.10 -5.78
C PHE A 173 10.62 13.80 -5.16
N VAL A 174 9.95 13.26 -4.14
CA VAL A 174 10.35 12.01 -3.47
C VAL A 174 10.39 10.83 -4.45
N LYS A 175 9.39 10.68 -5.32
CA LYS A 175 9.39 9.61 -6.34
C LYS A 175 10.60 9.69 -7.26
N LYS A 176 10.89 10.90 -7.78
CA LYS A 176 12.06 11.13 -8.63
C LYS A 176 13.36 10.88 -7.87
N PHE A 177 13.46 11.37 -6.63
CA PHE A 177 14.63 11.17 -5.78
C PHE A 177 14.92 9.69 -5.55
N ARG A 178 13.88 8.91 -5.23
CA ARG A 178 13.98 7.45 -5.04
C ARG A 178 14.50 6.75 -6.29
N ASN A 179 13.96 7.11 -7.46
CA ASN A 179 14.38 6.53 -8.73
C ASN A 179 15.85 6.82 -9.09
N GLU A 180 16.37 7.98 -8.68
CA GLU A 180 17.75 8.39 -8.98
C GLU A 180 18.78 7.94 -7.94
N ASN A 181 18.40 7.87 -6.66
CA ASN A 181 19.36 7.76 -5.56
C ASN A 181 19.26 6.47 -4.75
N CYS A 182 18.10 5.82 -4.71
CA CYS A 182 17.95 4.62 -3.88
C CYS A 182 18.48 3.39 -4.61
N THR A 183 19.44 2.72 -3.99
CA THR A 183 20.02 1.48 -4.53
C THR A 183 19.33 0.23 -3.98
N ARG A 184 18.56 0.39 -2.91
CA ARG A 184 17.72 -0.63 -2.25
C ARG A 184 16.51 0.06 -1.59
N ASN A 185 15.79 -0.68 -0.74
CA ASN A 185 14.78 -0.11 0.14
C ASN A 185 15.35 1.12 0.86
N CYS A 186 14.64 2.24 0.79
CA CYS A 186 15.13 3.49 1.36
C CYS A 186 14.02 4.29 2.03
N ASN A 187 14.40 5.05 3.05
CA ASN A 187 13.62 6.13 3.65
C ASN A 187 14.12 7.46 3.10
N VAL A 188 13.21 8.37 2.79
CA VAL A 188 13.51 9.73 2.36
C VAL A 188 12.84 10.70 3.32
N LEU A 189 13.65 11.42 4.11
CA LEU A 189 13.22 12.42 5.08
C LEU A 189 13.53 13.80 4.51
N VAL A 190 12.48 14.60 4.27
CA VAL A 190 12.58 15.88 3.55
C VAL A 190 12.46 17.05 4.52
N TYR A 191 13.38 18.01 4.39
CA TYR A 191 13.46 19.21 5.21
C TYR A 191 13.52 20.48 4.36
N ASP A 192 13.00 21.60 4.86
CA ASP A 192 13.04 22.91 4.17
C ASP A 192 14.12 23.86 4.71
N THR A 193 14.92 23.44 5.69
CA THR A 193 16.02 24.25 6.26
C THR A 193 17.18 23.40 6.74
N LYS A 194 18.40 23.96 6.72
CA LYS A 194 19.60 23.33 7.29
C LYS A 194 19.65 23.40 8.83
N SER A 195 18.81 24.22 9.46
CA SER A 195 18.83 24.40 10.92
C SER A 195 18.50 23.12 11.69
N ILE A 196 17.89 22.13 11.02
CA ILE A 196 17.55 20.82 11.57
C ILE A 196 18.75 19.86 11.68
N LEU A 197 19.90 20.16 11.06
CA LEU A 197 21.06 19.27 11.05
C LEU A 197 21.46 18.75 12.45
N PRO A 198 21.52 19.59 13.50
CA PRO A 198 21.86 19.13 14.85
C PRO A 198 20.78 18.25 15.51
N LEU A 199 19.57 18.21 14.93
CA LEU A 199 18.40 17.52 15.49
C LEU A 199 18.19 16.14 14.87
N ILE A 200 18.77 15.85 13.70
CA ILE A 200 18.54 14.61 12.95
C ILE A 200 18.79 13.35 13.81
N ASP A 201 19.86 13.34 14.60
CA ASP A 201 20.27 12.19 15.43
C ASP A 201 19.91 12.34 16.90
N LYS A 202 19.24 13.44 17.25
CA LYS A 202 18.96 13.76 18.64
C LYS A 202 17.66 13.10 19.06
N TYR A 203 17.74 12.24 20.07
CA TYR A 203 16.57 11.62 20.69
C TYR A 203 16.76 11.46 22.21
N PRO A 204 15.74 11.77 23.04
CA PRO A 204 14.46 12.37 22.66
C PRO A 204 14.58 13.88 22.37
N LEU A 205 13.72 14.40 21.49
CA LEU A 205 13.53 15.84 21.29
C LEU A 205 12.49 16.38 22.28
N GLN A 206 12.73 17.57 22.82
CA GLN A 206 11.83 18.19 23.80
C GLN A 206 11.65 19.69 23.54
N GLY A 207 10.47 20.20 23.88
CA GLY A 207 10.14 21.62 23.85
C GLY A 207 10.47 22.27 22.50
N LYS A 208 11.32 23.31 22.53
CA LYS A 208 11.66 24.10 21.34
C LYS A 208 12.34 23.29 20.23
N GLU A 209 13.10 22.26 20.58
CA GLU A 209 13.81 21.44 19.58
C GLU A 209 12.82 20.56 18.81
N TYR A 210 11.80 20.03 19.49
CA TYR A 210 10.72 19.29 18.87
C TYR A 210 9.93 20.19 17.91
N ILE A 211 9.56 21.39 18.35
CA ILE A 211 8.85 22.38 17.52
C ILE A 211 9.68 22.75 16.29
N GLN A 212 10.99 22.99 16.46
CA GLN A 212 11.87 23.33 15.36
C GLN A 212 11.95 22.21 14.33
N LEU A 213 12.09 20.94 14.75
CA LEU A 213 12.05 19.82 13.82
C LEU A 213 10.67 19.76 13.14
N ALA A 214 9.59 19.83 13.90
CA ALA A 214 8.22 19.69 13.39
C ALA A 214 7.86 20.75 12.34
N ASP A 215 8.30 22.00 12.51
CA ASP A 215 8.03 23.10 11.57
C ASP A 215 8.77 22.99 10.23
N HIS A 216 9.82 22.17 10.22
CA HIS A 216 10.78 22.07 9.13
C HIS A 216 10.94 20.67 8.54
N PHE A 217 10.37 19.64 9.17
CA PHE A 217 10.30 18.28 8.67
C PHE A 217 9.06 18.15 7.77
N VAL A 218 9.26 18.38 6.48
CA VAL A 218 8.21 18.54 5.47
C VAL A 218 7.49 17.22 5.18
N ALA A 219 8.24 16.16 4.92
CA ALA A 219 7.67 14.87 4.51
C ALA A 219 8.57 13.70 4.88
N MET A 220 7.96 12.57 5.24
CA MET A 220 8.65 11.32 5.49
C MET A 220 8.10 10.23 4.58
N SER A 221 8.93 9.73 3.67
CA SER A 221 8.58 8.57 2.86
C SER A 221 9.36 7.37 3.35
N THR A 222 8.67 6.39 3.91
CA THR A 222 9.31 5.17 4.42
C THR A 222 9.41 4.10 3.34
N PHE A 223 10.32 3.15 3.49
CA PHE A 223 10.54 2.09 2.50
C PHE A 223 9.34 1.13 2.36
N ASP A 224 8.54 0.99 3.40
CA ASP A 224 7.34 0.15 3.48
C ASP A 224 6.06 0.89 3.06
N ALA A 225 6.10 2.23 3.01
CA ALA A 225 5.00 3.08 2.57
C ALA A 225 5.45 4.15 1.54
N PRO A 226 6.09 3.76 0.42
CA PRO A 226 6.67 4.74 -0.51
C PRO A 226 5.62 5.61 -1.21
N ASN A 227 4.36 5.16 -1.25
CA ASN A 227 3.24 5.85 -1.87
C ASN A 227 2.43 6.73 -0.90
N LEU A 228 2.75 6.71 0.40
CA LEU A 228 2.11 7.61 1.35
C LEU A 228 2.59 9.05 1.12
N LYS A 229 1.65 9.95 0.86
CA LYS A 229 1.88 11.40 0.87
C LYS A 229 1.96 11.90 2.32
N SER A 230 3.04 11.57 3.02
CA SER A 230 3.29 12.06 4.38
C SER A 230 3.53 13.58 4.36
N TRP A 231 2.95 14.31 5.32
CA TRP A 231 2.96 15.76 5.34
C TRP A 231 3.04 16.28 6.78
N TYR A 232 4.15 16.94 7.10
CA TYR A 232 4.52 17.40 8.45
C TYR A 232 4.28 16.35 9.54
N PRO A 233 4.97 15.18 9.47
CA PRO A 233 4.68 14.04 10.35
C PRO A 233 4.91 14.33 11.84
N TYR A 234 5.72 15.33 12.18
CA TYR A 234 6.03 15.72 13.57
C TYR A 234 5.12 16.83 14.10
N GLN A 235 4.18 17.33 13.31
CA GLN A 235 3.14 18.24 13.79
C GLN A 235 1.98 17.40 14.30
N ASP A 236 2.18 16.81 15.49
CA ASP A 236 1.30 15.87 16.16
C ASP A 236 0.82 16.38 17.54
N PHE A 237 0.23 15.53 18.38
CA PHE A 237 -0.25 15.97 19.70
C PHE A 237 0.89 16.57 20.56
N GLN A 238 2.09 16.01 20.49
CA GLN A 238 3.25 16.51 21.23
C GLN A 238 3.70 17.89 20.73
N TYR A 239 3.61 18.15 19.42
CA TYR A 239 3.82 19.49 18.87
C TYR A 239 2.87 20.54 19.48
N LYS A 240 1.59 20.18 19.64
CA LYS A 240 0.59 21.04 20.27
C LYS A 240 0.89 21.26 21.75
N ASP A 241 1.24 20.21 22.48
CA ASP A 241 1.55 20.27 23.91
C ASP A 241 2.77 21.18 24.20
N TYR A 242 3.75 21.21 23.30
CA TYR A 242 4.88 22.12 23.38
C TYR A 242 4.57 23.55 22.91
N GLY A 243 3.37 23.83 22.39
CA GLY A 243 2.94 25.17 21.97
C GLY A 243 3.27 25.52 20.52
N GLY A 244 3.43 24.51 19.66
CA GLY A 244 3.55 24.70 18.22
C GLY A 244 2.32 25.39 17.60
N LYS A 245 2.51 26.16 16.53
CA LYS A 245 1.48 27.06 15.97
C LYS A 245 1.13 26.81 14.50
N ASN A 246 1.95 26.07 13.78
CA ASN A 246 1.90 25.91 12.31
C ASN A 246 1.41 24.51 11.91
N TRP A 247 0.28 24.06 12.46
CA TRP A 247 -0.26 22.72 12.20
C TRP A 247 -0.48 22.43 10.71
N LYS A 248 0.32 21.53 10.16
CA LYS A 248 0.42 21.16 8.75
C LYS A 248 0.61 22.36 7.81
N LYS A 249 1.39 23.37 8.28
CA LYS A 249 1.55 24.73 7.72
C LYS A 249 0.24 25.55 7.68
N GLU A 250 -0.76 25.16 8.44
CA GLU A 250 -1.94 25.96 8.73
C GLU A 250 -1.81 26.54 10.15
N THR A 251 -2.24 27.79 10.34
CA THR A 251 -2.29 28.37 11.69
C THR A 251 -3.37 27.69 12.50
N ILE A 252 -3.04 27.24 13.71
CA ILE A 252 -4.03 26.77 14.67
C ILE A 252 -4.91 27.96 15.08
N LYS A 253 -6.23 27.84 14.85
CA LYS A 253 -7.24 28.84 15.26
C LYS A 253 -7.51 28.78 16.76
#